data_AF-A0A7Y5SEE4-F1
#
_entry.id   AF-A0A7Y5SEE4-F1
#
_cell.length_a   1.000
_cell.length_b   1.000
_cell.length_c   1.000
_cell.angle_alpha   90.00
_cell.angle_beta   90.00
_cell.angle_gamma   90.00
#
_symmetry.space_group_name_H-M   'P 1'
#
loop_
_entity.id
_entity.type
_entity.pdbx_description
1 polymer ?
#
loop_
_entity_poly.entity_id
_entity_poly.type
_entity_poly.pdbx_seq_one_letter_code
_entity_poly.pdbx_strand_id
1 'polypeptide(L)' 'MRVGAYHLFELVAWPALAWCALELPLRAASGAAAGTMVTAVTLGCAVATVVACRWRKRALAVGAHLS' A
#
# COMPACT_ATOMS: atom_id res chain seq x y z
N MET A 1 -5.10 19.82 8.92
CA MET A 1 -5.47 18.49 9.46
C MET A 1 -5.49 17.35 8.44
N ARG A 2 -6.02 17.50 7.20
CA ARG A 2 -6.22 16.38 6.26
C ARG A 2 -4.94 15.65 5.77
N VAL A 3 -3.81 16.33 5.62
CA VAL A 3 -2.57 15.73 5.07
C VAL A 3 -1.92 14.72 6.02
N GLY A 4 -1.98 14.98 7.33
CA GLY A 4 -1.39 14.09 8.35
C GLY A 4 -2.05 12.71 8.41
N ALA A 5 -3.37 12.64 8.22
CA ALA A 5 -4.11 11.37 8.19
C ALA A 5 -3.64 10.47 7.03
N TYR A 6 -3.42 11.02 5.83
CA TYR A 6 -2.91 10.25 4.68
C TYR A 6 -1.48 9.74 4.90
N HIS A 7 -0.69 10.40 5.74
CA HIS A 7 0.64 9.91 6.09
C HIS A 7 0.57 8.71 7.05
N LEU A 8 -0.35 8.76 8.02
CA LEU A 8 -0.59 7.65 8.93
C LEU A 8 -1.06 6.38 8.19
N PHE A 9 -2.01 6.53 7.27
CA PHE A 9 -2.48 5.41 6.44
C PHE A 9 -1.36 4.82 5.57
N GLU A 10 -0.47 5.66 5.02
CA GLU A 10 0.69 5.16 4.26
C GLU A 10 1.66 4.40 5.17
N LEU A 11 1.99 4.93 6.35
CA LEU A 11 2.86 4.29 7.35
C LEU A 11 2.34 2.90 7.77
N VAL A 12 1.04 2.79 8.04
CA VAL A 12 0.42 1.51 8.47
C VAL A 12 0.34 0.49 7.33
N ALA A 13 0.30 0.93 6.07
CA ALA A 13 0.27 0.04 4.91
C ALA A 13 1.65 -0.56 4.56
N TRP A 14 2.75 0.11 4.91
CA TRP A 14 4.11 -0.33 4.58
C TRP A 14 4.52 -1.70 5.16
N PRO A 15 4.24 -2.02 6.44
CA PRO A 15 4.52 -3.35 6.99
C PRO A 15 3.82 -4.47 6.21
N ALA A 16 2.56 -4.26 5.81
CA ALA A 16 1.81 -5.23 5.02
C ALA A 16 2.42 -5.42 3.62
N LEU A 17 2.85 -4.33 2.97
CA LEU A 17 3.58 -4.39 1.69
C LEU A 17 4.89 -5.18 1.82
N ALA A 18 5.69 -4.88 2.84
CA ALA A 18 6.97 -5.52 3.06
C ALA A 18 6.81 -7.03 3.29
N TRP A 19 5.84 -7.42 4.12
CA TRP A 19 5.55 -8.84 4.37
C TRP A 19 5.07 -9.54 3.11
N CYS A 20 4.09 -8.99 2.39
CA CYS A 20 3.57 -9.61 1.18
C CYS A 20 4.62 -9.71 0.07
N ALA A 21 5.53 -8.74 -0.03
CA ALA A 21 6.65 -8.73 -0.96
C ALA A 21 7.69 -9.82 -0.66
N LEU A 22 7.80 -10.28 0.59
CA LEU A 22 8.66 -11.40 0.98
C LEU A 22 7.93 -12.74 0.88
N GLU A 23 6.68 -12.79 1.32
CA GLU A 23 5.88 -14.01 1.40
C GLU A 23 5.56 -14.59 0.03
N LEU A 24 5.19 -13.76 -0.96
CA LEU A 24 4.86 -14.25 -2.31
C LEU A 24 6.06 -14.92 -3.02
N PRO A 25 7.27 -14.32 -3.04
CA PRO A 25 8.46 -14.99 -3.58
C PRO A 25 8.83 -16.27 -2.84
N LEU A 26 8.76 -16.28 -1.50
CA LEU A 26 9.06 -17.46 -0.69
C LEU A 26 8.07 -18.61 -0.99
N ARG A 27 6.79 -18.29 -1.17
CA ARG A 27 5.75 -19.24 -1.59
C ARG A 27 5.97 -19.74 -3.00
N ALA A 28 6.32 -18.85 -3.93
CA ALA A 28 6.66 -19.23 -5.29
C ALA A 28 7.87 -20.17 -5.34
N ALA A 29 8.91 -19.89 -4.54
CA ALA A 29 10.13 -20.70 -4.49
C ALA A 29 9.91 -22.07 -3.82
N SER A 30 9.00 -22.16 -2.86
CA SER A 30 8.67 -23.41 -2.14
C SER A 30 7.56 -24.24 -2.81
N GLY A 31 6.88 -23.70 -3.83
CA GLY A 31 5.70 -24.33 -4.45
C GLY A 31 4.47 -24.35 -3.54
N ALA A 32 4.48 -23.65 -2.40
CA ALA A 32 3.41 -23.64 -1.42
C ALA A 32 2.29 -22.66 -1.83
N ALA A 33 1.21 -23.19 -2.43
CA ALA A 33 0.08 -22.38 -2.92
C ALA A 33 -0.95 -21.99 -1.83
N ALA A 34 -0.93 -22.65 -0.67
CA ALA A 34 -1.93 -22.45 0.38
C ALA A 34 -1.85 -21.05 1.00
N GLY A 35 -2.82 -20.18 0.76
CA GLY A 35 -2.83 -18.81 1.30
C GLY A 35 -2.27 -17.74 0.35
N THR A 36 -1.75 -18.12 -0.82
CA THR A 36 -1.22 -17.19 -1.83
C THR A 36 -2.27 -16.17 -2.29
N MET A 37 -3.53 -16.60 -2.43
CA MET A 37 -4.63 -15.70 -2.80
C MET A 37 -4.86 -14.62 -1.73
N VAL A 38 -4.82 -14.99 -0.45
CA VAL A 38 -5.01 -14.05 0.66
C VAL A 38 -3.86 -13.04 0.68
N THR A 39 -2.61 -13.51 0.60
CA THR A 39 -1.43 -12.64 0.53
C THR A 39 -1.48 -11.69 -0.68
N ALA A 40 -1.92 -12.18 -1.85
CA ALA A 40 -2.04 -11.35 -3.06
C ALA A 40 -3.12 -10.26 -2.92
N VAL A 41 -4.28 -10.59 -2.33
CA VAL A 41 -5.34 -9.61 -2.04
C VAL A 41 -4.84 -8.58 -1.04
N THR A 42 -4.16 -8.99 0.04
CA THR A 42 -3.59 -8.08 1.03
C THR A 42 -2.55 -7.15 0.41
N LEU A 43 -1.68 -7.66 -0.47
CA LEU A 43 -0.75 -6.85 -1.24
C LEU A 43 -1.50 -5.81 -2.08
N GLY A 44 -2.53 -6.24 -2.81
CA GLY A 44 -3.36 -5.36 -3.63
C GLY A 44 -4.00 -4.23 -2.84
N CYS A 45 -4.60 -4.56 -1.68
CA CYS A 45 -5.18 -3.56 -0.78
C CYS A 45 -4.12 -2.56 -0.28
N ALA A 46 -2.97 -3.06 0.17
CA ALA A 46 -1.91 -2.19 0.70
C ALA A 46 -1.33 -1.26 -0.38
N VAL A 47 -1.12 -1.76 -1.61
CA VAL A 47 -0.70 -0.94 -2.76
C VAL A 47 -1.75 0.12 -3.07
N ALA A 48 -3.03 -0.27 -3.14
CA ALA A 48 -4.13 0.66 -3.42
C ALA A 48 -4.20 1.78 -2.38
N THR A 49 -4.03 1.47 -1.09
CA THR A 49 -4.00 2.46 0.00
C THR A 49 -2.86 3.46 -0.19
N VAL A 50 -1.63 2.99 -0.45
CA VAL A 50 -0.47 3.87 -0.65
C VAL A 50 -0.66 4.76 -1.88
N VAL A 51 -1.10 4.19 -3.01
CA VAL A 51 -1.33 4.92 -4.26
C VAL A 51 -2.42 5.99 -4.07
N ALA A 52 -3.55 5.64 -3.46
CA ALA A 52 -4.64 6.58 -3.19
C ALA A 52 -4.18 7.72 -2.28
N CYS A 53 -3.41 7.43 -1.21
CA CYS A 53 -2.86 8.44 -0.32
C CYS A 53 -1.91 9.40 -1.04
N ARG A 54 -1.01 8.87 -1.89
CA ARG A 54 -0.07 9.68 -2.68
C ARG A 54 -0.79 10.56 -3.69
N TRP A 55 -1.76 10.01 -4.41
CA TRP A 55 -2.54 10.77 -5.37
C TRP A 55 -3.31 11.91 -4.70
N ARG A 56 -3.98 11.63 -3.57
CA ARG A 56 -4.73 12.65 -2.84
C ARG A 56 -3.82 13.75 -2.27
N LYS A 57 -2.64 13.40 -1.76
CA LYS A 57 -1.64 14.39 -1.32
C LYS A 57 -1.15 15.28 -2.46
N ARG A 58 -0.91 14.72 -3.65
CA ARG A 58 -0.53 15.50 -4.85
C ARG A 58 -1.65 16.45 -5.30
N ALA A 59 -2.89 15.98 -5.35
CA ALA A 59 -4.04 16.80 -5.73
C ALA A 59 -4.21 18.01 -4.79
N LEU A 60 -4.01 17.81 -3.48
CA LEU A 60 -4.07 18.89 -2.49
C LEU A 60 -2.90 19.87 -2.62
N ALA A 61 -1.69 19.39 -2.96
CA ALA A 61 -0.53 20.25 -3.19
C ALA A 61 -0.71 21.13 -4.43
N VAL A 62 -1.20 20.57 -5.54
CA VAL A 62 -1.47 21.33 -6.78
C VAL A 62 -2.56 22.38 -6.57
N GLY A 63 -3.64 22.04 -5.86
CA GLY A 63 -4.71 22.99 -5.55
C GLY A 63 -4.26 24.17 -4.68
N ALA A 64 -3.23 23.99 -3.85
CA ALA A 64 -2.66 25.07 -3.03
C ALA A 64 -1.76 26.04 -3.81
N HIS A 65 -1.24 25.64 -4.97
CA HIS A 65 -0.43 26.51 -5.83
C HIS A 65 -1.25 27.38 -6.79
N LEU A 66 -2.55 27.09 -6.93
CA LEU A 66 -3.46 27.78 -7.85
C LEU A 66 -4.38 28.81 -7.15
N SER A 67 -4.26 28.97 -5.82
CA SER A 67 -5.00 29.99 -5.04
C SER A 67 -4.05 31.10 -4.58
#